data_AF-A0A2V9NJK8-F1
#
_entry.id   AF-A0A2V9NJK8-F1
#
_cell.length_a   1.000
_cell.length_b   1.000
_cell.length_c   1.000
_cell.angle_alpha   90.00
_cell.angle_beta   90.00
_cell.angle_gamma   90.00
#
_symmetry.space_group_name_H-M   'P 1'
#
loop_
_entity.id
_entity.type
_entity.pdbx_description
1 polymer ?
#
loop_
_entity_poly.entity_id
_entity_poly.type
_entity_poly.pdbx_seq_one_letter_code
_entity_poly.pdbx_strand_id
1 'polypeptide(L)'
;MGSRPAYVLCLAVVSFVGVATSLGQQAAPQPLITQPIIESQLVTLKGNTHPLAQPKFDIGAAPPNLSMQRMLLVLNRDPQQDFALHRLLDDQQDKASPIYHKWLTPDEFGTQFGPSDQDVQLVTGWLQTHGFQVNRVSHGRTVIEFSGVEAQVEQAFHTQIHQYSVNGQLHWANASDPQIPAALAPAVAGILSLHNFPRHSMTHRVGTYSQATKQLTRTNPQFTLGFGCYPNGTCYAVGPADFGAIYNAQTLWNS
;
A
#
# COMPACT_ATOMS: atom_id res chain seq x y z
N MET A 1 -49.11 79.04 1.12
CA MET A 1 -49.79 78.00 0.33
C MET A 1 -48.78 77.32 -0.60
N GLY A 2 -48.49 76.03 -0.38
CA GLY A 2 -47.96 75.15 -1.43
C GLY A 2 -46.48 74.72 -1.36
N SER A 3 -46.04 74.09 -0.28
CA SER A 3 -44.82 73.27 -0.22
C SER A 3 -44.92 72.05 -1.18
N ARG A 4 -43.95 71.90 -2.11
CA ARG A 4 -43.81 70.73 -3.00
C ARG A 4 -42.81 69.73 -2.38
N PRO A 5 -43.14 68.42 -2.31
CA PRO A 5 -42.28 67.43 -1.68
C PRO A 5 -41.15 66.95 -2.62
N ALA A 6 -39.98 66.74 -2.03
CA ALA A 6 -38.81 66.13 -2.68
C ALA A 6 -38.95 64.60 -2.71
N TYR A 7 -38.77 64.00 -3.89
CA TYR A 7 -38.69 62.55 -4.06
C TYR A 7 -37.25 62.09 -3.83
N VAL A 8 -37.01 61.30 -2.79
CA VAL A 8 -35.75 60.60 -2.54
C VAL A 8 -35.83 59.24 -3.25
N LEU A 9 -34.99 59.08 -4.28
CA LEU A 9 -34.87 57.84 -5.06
C LEU A 9 -33.89 56.90 -4.32
N CYS A 10 -34.42 55.89 -3.61
CA CYS A 10 -33.62 54.83 -3.00
C CYS A 10 -33.20 53.81 -4.08
N LEU A 11 -31.94 53.90 -4.55
CA LEU A 11 -31.30 52.86 -5.35
C LEU A 11 -30.80 51.74 -4.43
N ALA A 12 -31.55 50.65 -4.36
CA ALA A 12 -31.12 49.42 -3.70
C ALA A 12 -30.07 48.73 -4.57
N VAL A 13 -28.79 48.84 -4.17
CA VAL A 13 -27.69 48.05 -4.75
C VAL A 13 -27.79 46.64 -4.19
N VAL A 14 -28.28 45.70 -4.99
CA VAL A 14 -28.25 44.27 -4.68
C VAL A 14 -26.83 43.77 -4.93
N SER A 15 -26.01 43.75 -3.89
CA SER A 15 -24.69 43.14 -3.92
C SER A 15 -24.83 41.61 -4.00
N PHE A 16 -24.64 41.05 -5.19
CA PHE A 16 -24.52 39.62 -5.39
C PHE A 16 -23.18 39.16 -4.80
N VAL A 17 -23.18 38.72 -3.54
CA VAL A 17 -22.05 38.01 -2.95
C VAL A 17 -22.03 36.62 -3.57
N GLY A 18 -21.30 36.46 -4.66
CA GLY A 18 -20.95 35.15 -5.18
C GLY A 18 -20.10 34.43 -4.15
N VAL A 19 -20.71 33.50 -3.40
CA VAL A 19 -19.98 32.54 -2.59
C VAL A 19 -19.28 31.62 -3.57
N ALA A 20 -18.01 31.90 -3.86
CA ALA A 20 -17.13 30.93 -4.46
C ALA A 20 -17.01 29.78 -3.45
N THR A 21 -17.73 28.69 -3.69
CA THR A 21 -17.45 27.42 -3.02
C THR A 21 -16.06 27.01 -3.45
N SER A 22 -15.08 27.31 -2.61
CA SER A 22 -13.75 26.73 -2.72
C SER A 22 -13.94 25.22 -2.62
N LEU A 23 -13.76 24.52 -3.74
CA LEU A 23 -13.37 23.11 -3.67
C LEU A 23 -12.12 23.12 -2.81
N GLY A 24 -12.22 22.58 -1.59
CA GLY A 24 -11.17 22.66 -0.59
C GLY A 24 -9.86 22.23 -1.22
N GLN A 25 -8.92 23.17 -1.37
CA GLN A 25 -7.55 22.85 -1.72
C GLN A 25 -7.04 21.94 -0.61
N GLN A 26 -6.87 20.67 -0.90
CA GLN A 26 -6.17 19.76 0.00
C GLN A 26 -4.80 20.35 0.28
N ALA A 27 -4.53 20.56 1.56
CA ALA A 27 -3.25 21.10 2.01
C ALA A 27 -2.14 20.16 1.50
N ALA A 28 -1.07 20.76 0.97
CA ALA A 28 0.06 20.00 0.48
C ALA A 28 0.65 19.12 1.60
N PRO A 29 1.18 17.93 1.26
CA PRO A 29 1.85 17.06 2.22
C PRO A 29 2.93 17.80 3.00
N GLN A 30 2.89 17.70 4.33
CA GLN A 30 3.88 18.33 5.19
C GLN A 30 5.14 17.45 5.30
N PRO A 31 6.34 18.05 5.34
CA PRO A 31 7.58 17.31 5.59
C PRO A 31 7.59 16.68 6.99
N LEU A 32 7.89 15.38 7.04
CA LEU A 32 8.03 14.63 8.28
C LEU A 32 9.49 14.62 8.79
N ILE A 33 10.46 14.74 7.89
CA ILE A 33 11.90 14.82 8.22
C ILE A 33 12.26 16.29 8.45
N THR A 34 12.25 16.69 9.72
CA THR A 34 12.52 18.08 10.15
C THR A 34 13.86 18.24 10.88
N GLN A 35 14.50 17.12 11.23
CA GLN A 35 15.77 17.08 11.94
C GLN A 35 16.90 16.68 10.99
N PRO A 36 18.16 17.08 11.27
CA PRO A 36 19.30 16.61 10.49
C PRO A 36 19.47 15.09 10.63
N ILE A 37 19.88 14.45 9.54
CA ILE A 37 20.18 13.02 9.50
C ILE A 37 21.55 12.81 10.17
N ILE A 38 21.56 12.09 11.30
CA ILE A 38 22.76 11.78 12.08
C ILE A 38 22.92 10.25 12.12
N GLU A 39 23.95 9.72 11.47
CA GLU A 39 24.19 8.27 11.31
C GLU A 39 24.44 7.53 12.64
N SER A 40 24.87 8.24 13.69
CA SER A 40 25.06 7.64 15.02
C SER A 40 23.79 7.57 15.87
N GLN A 41 22.72 8.26 15.46
CA GLN A 41 21.44 8.28 16.18
C GLN A 41 20.44 7.36 15.48
N LEU A 42 20.40 6.10 15.91
CA LEU A 42 19.65 5.06 15.22
C LEU A 42 18.35 4.70 15.94
N VAL A 43 17.35 4.30 15.15
CA VAL A 43 16.14 3.63 15.63
C VAL A 43 15.93 2.33 14.88
N THR A 44 15.38 1.32 15.55
CA THR A 44 15.08 0.02 14.94
C THR A 44 13.70 0.02 14.29
N LEU A 45 13.63 -0.39 13.03
CA LEU A 45 12.38 -0.67 12.31
C LEU A 45 11.87 -2.06 12.70
N LYS A 46 11.05 -2.13 13.75
CA LYS A 46 10.56 -3.41 14.29
C LYS A 46 9.66 -4.17 13.30
N GLY A 47 9.78 -5.50 13.30
CA GLY A 47 8.92 -6.38 12.51
C GLY A 47 9.29 -6.47 11.02
N ASN A 48 10.55 -6.20 10.68
CA ASN A 48 11.09 -6.29 9.33
C ASN A 48 11.96 -7.53 9.12
N THR A 49 12.05 -8.41 10.13
CA THR A 49 12.67 -9.73 10.02
C THR A 49 11.63 -10.79 9.64
N HIS A 50 11.91 -11.60 8.62
CA HIS A 50 10.98 -12.63 8.19
C HIS A 50 10.79 -13.70 9.29
N PRO A 51 9.57 -14.18 9.59
CA PRO A 51 9.33 -15.15 10.67
C PRO A 51 10.06 -16.49 10.53
N LEU A 52 10.50 -16.85 9.32
CA LEU A 52 11.29 -18.06 9.04
C LEU A 52 12.81 -17.82 9.05
N ALA A 53 13.28 -16.58 9.16
CA ALA A 53 14.69 -16.24 9.36
C ALA A 53 15.08 -16.46 10.83
N GLN A 54 15.08 -17.72 11.27
CA GLN A 54 15.37 -18.10 12.65
C GLN A 54 16.78 -18.69 12.77
N PRO A 55 17.47 -18.53 13.92
CA PRO A 55 18.83 -19.05 14.10
C PRO A 55 19.00 -20.55 13.81
N LYS A 56 17.96 -21.36 14.06
CA LYS A 56 17.99 -22.81 13.78
C LYS A 56 18.06 -23.17 12.28
N PHE A 57 17.71 -22.25 11.41
CA PHE A 57 17.74 -22.41 9.96
C PHE A 57 18.91 -21.66 9.32
N ASP A 58 19.62 -20.83 10.09
CA ASP A 58 20.71 -19.99 9.64
C ASP A 58 21.94 -20.85 9.28
N ILE A 59 22.51 -20.62 8.10
CA ILE A 59 23.72 -21.31 7.64
C ILE A 59 24.89 -20.34 7.40
N GLY A 60 24.74 -19.06 7.79
CA GLY A 60 25.81 -18.07 7.83
C GLY A 60 25.54 -16.81 7.00
N ALA A 61 26.43 -15.83 7.16
CA ALA A 61 26.40 -14.56 6.47
C ALA A 61 26.57 -14.72 4.95
N ALA A 62 25.88 -13.87 4.20
CA ALA A 62 26.03 -13.75 2.77
C ALA A 62 27.39 -13.14 2.40
N PRO A 63 27.89 -13.37 1.17
CA PRO A 63 29.04 -12.65 0.66
C PRO A 63 28.76 -11.14 0.58
N PRO A 64 29.72 -10.27 0.91
CA PRO A 64 29.52 -8.80 0.93
C PRO A 64 29.16 -8.20 -0.44
N ASN A 65 29.48 -8.92 -1.53
CA ASN A 65 29.16 -8.53 -2.90
C ASN A 65 27.89 -9.18 -3.45
N LEU A 66 27.08 -9.85 -2.60
CA LEU A 66 25.80 -10.41 -3.01
C LEU A 66 24.90 -9.28 -3.54
N SER A 67 24.50 -9.39 -4.81
CA SER A 67 23.61 -8.43 -5.45
C SER A 67 22.21 -8.53 -4.86
N MET A 68 21.72 -7.40 -4.35
CA MET A 68 20.38 -7.25 -3.80
C MET A 68 19.59 -6.29 -4.68
N GLN A 69 18.67 -6.85 -5.45
CA GLN A 69 17.87 -6.09 -6.41
C GLN A 69 16.45 -5.91 -5.91
N ARG A 70 15.85 -4.77 -6.26
CA ARG A 70 14.43 -4.48 -6.02
C ARG A 70 14.05 -4.53 -4.53
N MET A 71 14.91 -3.98 -3.69
CA MET A 71 14.57 -3.67 -2.31
C MET A 71 13.54 -2.54 -2.30
N LEU A 72 12.54 -2.65 -1.44
CA LEU A 72 11.41 -1.72 -1.39
C LEU A 72 11.34 -1.06 -0.03
N LEU A 73 11.69 0.23 0.02
CA LEU A 73 11.50 1.07 1.20
C LEU A 73 10.10 1.68 1.14
N VAL A 74 9.30 1.43 2.17
CA VAL A 74 7.92 1.92 2.27
C VAL A 74 7.91 3.19 3.10
N LEU A 75 7.27 4.23 2.57
CA LEU A 75 7.21 5.54 3.21
C LEU A 75 5.86 5.78 3.89
N ASN A 76 5.91 6.45 5.04
CA ASN A 76 4.74 6.96 5.72
C ASN A 76 4.26 8.25 5.06
N ARG A 77 2.95 8.49 5.15
CA ARG A 77 2.34 9.78 4.85
C ARG A 77 2.07 10.55 6.14
N ASP A 78 1.93 11.86 6.03
CA ASP A 78 1.51 12.69 7.14
C ASP A 78 0.09 12.30 7.62
N PRO A 79 -0.19 12.31 8.95
CA PRO A 79 -1.48 11.90 9.50
C PRO A 79 -2.70 12.71 9.01
N GLN A 80 -2.53 14.00 8.71
CA GLN A 80 -3.58 14.84 8.14
C GLN A 80 -3.92 14.40 6.72
N GLN A 81 -2.90 14.08 5.90
CA GLN A 81 -3.11 13.52 4.57
C GLN A 81 -3.76 12.13 4.64
N ASP A 82 -3.40 11.29 5.61
CA ASP A 82 -4.06 9.98 5.79
C ASP A 82 -5.55 10.14 6.12
N PHE A 83 -5.89 11.05 7.03
CA PHE A 83 -7.29 11.36 7.33
C PHE A 83 -8.05 11.93 6.12
N ALA A 84 -7.41 12.81 5.35
CA ALA A 84 -7.99 13.37 4.13
C ALA A 84 -8.20 12.30 3.05
N LEU A 85 -7.30 11.31 2.95
CA LEU A 85 -7.44 10.18 2.04
C LEU A 85 -8.64 9.31 2.40
N HIS A 86 -8.84 9.00 3.69
CA HIS A 86 -10.02 8.24 4.12
C HIS A 86 -11.33 8.93 3.72
N ARG A 87 -11.42 10.25 3.91
CA ARG A 87 -12.58 11.03 3.44
C ARG A 87 -12.75 10.96 1.93
N LEU A 88 -11.67 11.11 1.16
CA LEU A 88 -11.74 11.00 -0.29
C LEU A 88 -12.30 9.65 -0.71
N LEU A 89 -11.84 8.56 -0.08
CA LEU A 89 -12.29 7.21 -0.38
C LEU A 89 -13.79 7.05 -0.11
N ASP A 90 -14.30 7.58 1.00
CA ASP A 90 -15.73 7.58 1.33
C ASP A 90 -16.52 8.41 0.31
N ASP A 91 -16.09 9.64 0.03
CA ASP A 91 -16.76 10.57 -0.88
C ASP A 91 -16.77 10.05 -2.34
N GLN A 92 -15.77 9.29 -2.77
CA GLN A 92 -15.74 8.69 -4.11
C GLN A 92 -16.72 7.52 -4.28
N GLN A 93 -17.19 6.94 -3.18
CA GLN A 93 -18.18 5.85 -3.15
C GLN A 93 -19.61 6.35 -2.89
N ASP A 94 -19.78 7.58 -2.41
CA ASP A 94 -21.10 8.19 -2.18
C ASP A 94 -21.68 8.80 -3.46
N LYS A 95 -22.85 8.32 -3.91
CA LYS A 95 -23.57 8.84 -5.08
C LYS A 95 -24.02 10.30 -4.94
N ALA A 96 -24.19 10.80 -3.72
CA ALA A 96 -24.55 12.18 -3.46
C ALA A 96 -23.34 13.13 -3.54
N SER A 97 -22.13 12.59 -3.54
CA SER A 97 -20.90 13.36 -3.59
C SER A 97 -20.64 13.93 -4.99
N PRO A 98 -20.17 15.19 -5.12
CA PRO A 98 -19.77 15.77 -6.40
C PRO A 98 -18.53 15.08 -7.01
N ILE A 99 -17.85 14.22 -6.25
CA ILE A 99 -16.68 13.44 -6.68
C ILE A 99 -16.93 11.94 -6.75
N TYR A 100 -18.20 11.50 -6.73
CA TYR A 100 -18.57 10.11 -6.98
C TYR A 100 -17.91 9.57 -8.26
N HIS A 101 -17.20 8.44 -8.15
CA HIS A 101 -16.46 7.81 -9.25
C HIS A 101 -15.41 8.70 -9.96
N LYS A 102 -14.99 9.81 -9.35
CA LYS A 102 -13.87 10.63 -9.86
C LYS A 102 -12.57 10.15 -9.25
N TRP A 103 -12.04 9.06 -9.81
CA TRP A 103 -10.80 8.42 -9.37
C TRP A 103 -9.58 9.29 -9.68
N LEU A 104 -8.55 9.16 -8.85
CA LEU A 104 -7.26 9.80 -9.07
C LEU A 104 -6.33 8.91 -9.89
N THR A 105 -5.49 9.56 -10.69
CA THR A 105 -4.28 8.93 -11.23
C THR A 105 -3.25 8.70 -10.11
N PRO A 106 -2.29 7.78 -10.30
CA PRO A 106 -1.21 7.57 -9.33
C PRO A 106 -0.40 8.84 -9.01
N ASP A 107 -0.17 9.73 -9.99
CA ASP A 107 0.59 10.98 -9.79
C ASP A 107 -0.22 12.01 -8.98
N GLU A 108 -1.53 12.12 -9.24
CA GLU A 108 -2.42 12.96 -8.42
C GLU A 108 -2.48 12.44 -6.98
N PHE A 109 -2.58 11.12 -6.80
CA PHE A 109 -2.51 10.50 -5.48
C PHE A 109 -1.21 10.84 -4.76
N GLY A 110 -0.06 10.67 -5.43
CA GLY A 110 1.24 10.97 -4.82
C GLY A 110 1.39 12.43 -4.43
N THR A 111 0.86 13.34 -5.25
CA THR A 111 0.89 14.78 -4.98
C THR A 111 0.02 15.18 -3.79
N GLN A 112 -1.15 14.54 -3.63
CA GLN A 112 -2.14 14.92 -2.61
C GLN A 112 -1.97 14.17 -1.28
N PHE A 113 -1.58 12.89 -1.32
CA PHE A 113 -1.58 11.98 -0.16
C PHE A 113 -0.29 11.18 0.02
N GLY A 114 0.66 11.32 -0.90
CA GLY A 114 1.99 10.75 -0.75
C GLY A 114 2.84 11.54 0.26
N PRO A 115 4.04 11.02 0.60
CA PRO A 115 5.05 11.80 1.32
C PRO A 115 5.41 13.10 0.59
N SER A 116 5.90 14.09 1.33
CA SER A 116 6.35 15.35 0.75
C SER A 116 7.53 15.14 -0.21
N ASP A 117 7.67 16.01 -1.21
CA ASP A 117 8.82 15.95 -2.13
C ASP A 117 10.16 16.10 -1.39
N GLN A 118 10.17 16.89 -0.31
CA GLN A 118 11.34 17.04 0.56
C GLN A 118 11.72 15.71 1.23
N ASP A 119 10.76 14.98 1.79
CA ASP A 119 11.05 13.70 2.45
C ASP A 119 11.54 12.66 1.44
N VAL A 120 10.90 12.57 0.27
CA VAL A 120 11.34 11.68 -0.82
C VAL A 120 12.77 12.00 -1.22
N GLN A 121 13.13 13.27 -1.37
CA GLN A 121 14.49 13.69 -1.71
C GLN A 121 15.50 13.37 -0.61
N LEU A 122 15.17 13.61 0.67
CA LEU A 122 16.05 13.30 1.78
C LEU A 122 16.32 11.80 1.92
N VAL A 123 15.28 10.97 1.79
CA VAL A 123 15.42 9.51 1.86
C VAL A 123 16.19 8.96 0.65
N THR A 124 15.88 9.42 -0.57
CA THR A 124 16.61 8.99 -1.76
C THR A 124 18.07 9.42 -1.73
N GLY A 125 18.35 10.64 -1.27
CA GLY A 125 19.70 11.14 -1.06
C GLY A 125 20.47 10.30 -0.05
N TRP A 126 19.87 9.98 1.10
CA TRP A 126 20.48 9.10 2.10
C TRP A 126 20.80 7.70 1.55
N LEU A 127 19.90 7.09 0.77
CA LEU A 127 20.19 5.82 0.09
C LEU A 127 21.40 5.95 -0.85
N GLN A 128 21.47 7.04 -1.62
CA GLN A 128 22.57 7.28 -2.55
C GLN A 128 23.90 7.52 -1.83
N THR A 129 23.92 8.16 -0.66
CA THR A 129 25.16 8.33 0.12
C THR A 129 25.74 7.01 0.63
N HIS A 130 24.90 5.99 0.81
CA HIS A 130 25.32 4.61 1.12
C HIS A 130 25.64 3.78 -0.15
N GLY A 131 25.63 4.41 -1.33
CA GLY A 131 26.00 3.78 -2.59
C GLY A 131 24.90 2.92 -3.23
N PHE A 132 23.67 2.99 -2.71
CA PHE A 132 22.54 2.31 -3.35
C PHE A 132 22.16 3.01 -4.66
N GLN A 133 21.73 2.21 -5.63
CA GLN A 133 21.07 2.70 -6.82
C GLN A 133 19.57 2.86 -6.54
N VAL A 134 19.07 4.09 -6.53
CA VAL A 134 17.63 4.36 -6.51
C VAL A 134 17.07 4.08 -7.91
N ASN A 135 16.31 2.99 -8.05
CA ASN A 135 15.79 2.54 -9.34
C ASN A 135 14.52 3.31 -9.73
N ARG A 136 13.60 3.50 -8.76
CA ARG A 136 12.31 4.15 -9.01
C ARG A 136 11.70 4.68 -7.72
N VAL A 137 11.13 5.88 -7.78
CA VAL A 137 10.10 6.30 -6.83
C VAL A 137 8.73 6.00 -7.46
N SER A 138 7.83 5.35 -6.72
CA SER A 138 6.49 5.07 -7.22
C SER A 138 5.74 6.38 -7.50
N HIS A 139 4.81 6.41 -8.46
CA HIS A 139 4.04 7.62 -8.78
C HIS A 139 3.21 8.11 -7.59
N GLY A 140 2.71 7.18 -6.77
CA GLY A 140 2.05 7.49 -5.51
C GLY A 140 3.00 7.93 -4.39
N ARG A 141 4.32 7.98 -4.64
CA ARG A 141 5.41 8.39 -3.73
C ARG A 141 5.56 7.58 -2.45
N THR A 142 4.76 6.53 -2.24
CA THR A 142 4.77 5.72 -1.01
C THR A 142 5.84 4.63 -0.98
N VAL A 143 6.56 4.40 -2.09
CA VAL A 143 7.58 3.35 -2.19
C VAL A 143 8.77 3.84 -3.00
N ILE A 144 9.97 3.59 -2.47
CA ILE A 144 11.23 3.74 -3.18
C ILE A 144 11.77 2.34 -3.47
N GLU A 145 11.94 2.01 -4.75
CA GLU A 145 12.63 0.81 -5.21
C GLU A 145 14.12 1.15 -5.40
N PHE A 146 14.99 0.39 -4.74
CA PHE A 146 16.43 0.57 -4.78
C PHE A 146 17.17 -0.77 -4.81
N SER A 147 18.44 -0.73 -5.23
CA SER A 147 19.30 -1.92 -5.36
C SER A 147 20.71 -1.61 -4.88
N GLY A 148 21.44 -2.66 -4.48
CA GLY A 148 22.80 -2.54 -3.99
C GLY A 148 23.45 -3.90 -3.75
N VAL A 149 24.45 -3.93 -2.89
CA VAL A 149 25.10 -5.16 -2.41
C VAL A 149 24.92 -5.31 -0.90
N GLU A 150 25.13 -6.52 -0.42
CA GLU A 150 24.98 -6.86 1.00
C GLU A 150 25.79 -5.95 1.93
N ALA A 151 27.04 -5.63 1.60
CA ALA A 151 27.86 -4.75 2.42
C ALA A 151 27.25 -3.35 2.63
N GLN A 152 26.50 -2.85 1.64
CA GLN A 152 25.79 -1.57 1.76
C GLN A 152 24.56 -1.71 2.67
N VAL A 153 23.88 -2.86 2.64
CA VAL A 153 22.78 -3.15 3.54
C VAL A 153 23.27 -3.26 4.98
N GLU A 154 24.37 -3.98 5.21
CA GLU A 154 25.01 -4.05 6.53
C GLU A 154 25.37 -2.66 7.06
N GLN A 155 26.00 -1.84 6.22
CA GLN A 155 26.44 -0.50 6.62
C GLN A 155 25.28 0.47 6.90
N ALA A 156 24.29 0.54 6.00
CA ALA A 156 23.22 1.54 6.08
C ALA A 156 22.08 1.14 7.02
N PHE A 157 21.76 -0.16 7.06
CA PHE A 157 20.61 -0.68 7.79
C PHE A 157 21.01 -1.46 9.04
N HIS A 158 22.29 -1.56 9.36
CA HIS A 158 22.80 -2.23 10.57
C HIS A 158 22.25 -3.66 10.74
N THR A 159 22.08 -4.36 9.62
CA THR A 159 21.66 -5.77 9.60
C THR A 159 22.39 -6.52 8.49
N GLN A 160 22.85 -7.73 8.82
CA GLN A 160 23.51 -8.61 7.87
C GLN A 160 22.48 -9.44 7.11
N ILE A 161 22.78 -9.76 5.85
CA ILE A 161 21.99 -10.77 5.14
C ILE A 161 22.61 -12.13 5.38
N HIS A 162 21.78 -13.09 5.78
CA HIS A 162 22.18 -14.46 6.02
C HIS A 162 21.46 -15.40 5.04
N GLN A 163 22.08 -16.56 4.82
CA GLN A 163 21.42 -17.67 4.13
C GLN A 163 20.69 -18.54 5.15
N TYR A 164 19.48 -18.98 4.80
CA TYR A 164 18.65 -19.85 5.62
C TYR A 164 18.26 -21.10 4.85
N SER A 165 18.35 -22.27 5.47
CA SER A 165 17.83 -23.55 4.95
C SER A 165 16.52 -23.89 5.63
N VAL A 166 15.40 -23.66 4.95
CA VAL A 166 14.05 -23.90 5.46
C VAL A 166 13.36 -24.94 4.58
N ASN A 167 12.96 -26.07 5.16
CA ASN A 167 12.34 -27.19 4.44
C ASN A 167 13.15 -27.66 3.21
N GLY A 168 14.49 -27.61 3.29
CA GLY A 168 15.38 -27.99 2.20
C GLY A 168 15.53 -26.94 1.09
N GLN A 169 14.99 -25.74 1.26
CA GLN A 169 15.13 -24.61 0.33
C GLN A 169 16.01 -23.52 0.94
N LEU A 170 16.86 -22.93 0.10
CA LEU A 170 17.76 -21.85 0.49
C LEU A 170 17.11 -20.49 0.25
N HIS A 171 17.15 -19.64 1.27
CA HIS A 171 16.62 -18.29 1.24
C HIS A 171 17.65 -17.29 1.76
N TRP A 172 17.61 -16.07 1.26
CA TRP A 172 18.34 -14.92 1.81
C TRP A 172 17.37 -14.08 2.63
N ALA A 173 17.80 -13.61 3.79
CA ALA A 173 17.05 -12.67 4.62
C ALA A 173 17.96 -11.87 5.55
N ASN A 174 17.48 -10.71 6.00
CA ASN A 174 18.10 -9.97 7.10
C ASN A 174 18.04 -10.78 8.41
N ALA A 175 19.16 -10.80 9.13
CA ALA A 175 19.31 -11.54 10.38
C ALA A 175 18.64 -10.86 11.58
N SER A 176 18.40 -9.55 11.48
CA SER A 176 17.81 -8.73 12.53
C SER A 176 16.92 -7.63 11.95
N ASP A 177 16.10 -7.02 12.80
CA ASP A 177 15.36 -5.84 12.40
C ASP A 177 16.36 -4.71 12.07
N PRO A 178 16.24 -4.08 10.88
CA PRO A 178 17.15 -3.05 10.43
C PRO A 178 17.00 -1.79 11.28
N GLN A 179 18.06 -0.98 11.30
CA GLN A 179 18.08 0.33 11.94
C GLN A 179 18.31 1.42 10.91
N ILE A 180 17.74 2.60 11.15
CA ILE A 180 17.93 3.79 10.33
C ILE A 180 18.18 5.01 11.21
N PRO A 181 18.74 6.11 10.68
CA PRO A 181 18.81 7.38 11.39
C PRO A 181 17.44 7.82 11.92
N ALA A 182 17.38 8.26 13.18
CA ALA A 182 16.17 8.62 13.89
C ALA A 182 15.34 9.71 13.16
N ALA A 183 16.01 10.62 12.47
CA ALA A 183 15.37 11.67 11.67
C ALA A 183 14.53 11.14 10.50
N LEU A 184 14.85 9.96 9.96
CA LEU A 184 14.12 9.33 8.85
C LEU A 184 12.88 8.57 9.33
N ALA A 185 12.85 8.15 10.59
CA ALA A 185 11.82 7.28 11.14
C ALA A 185 10.37 7.78 10.97
N PRO A 186 10.06 9.08 11.11
CA PRO A 186 8.72 9.57 10.86
C PRO A 186 8.23 9.30 9.43
N ALA A 187 9.13 9.39 8.44
CA ALA A 187 8.82 9.22 7.03
C ALA A 187 8.95 7.77 6.53
N VAL A 188 9.52 6.85 7.30
CA VAL A 188 9.75 5.45 6.90
C VAL A 188 8.83 4.50 7.66
N ALA A 189 7.98 3.77 6.94
CA ALA A 189 7.12 2.74 7.51
C ALA A 189 7.88 1.42 7.76
N GLY A 190 8.82 1.09 6.89
CA GLY A 190 9.59 -0.16 6.95
C GLY A 190 10.23 -0.51 5.61
N ILE A 191 10.87 -1.68 5.56
CA ILE A 191 11.48 -2.25 4.37
C ILE A 191 10.75 -3.54 4.04
N LEU A 192 10.04 -3.56 2.91
CA LEU A 192 9.20 -4.69 2.53
C LEU A 192 10.03 -5.90 2.08
N SER A 193 11.22 -5.68 1.51
CA SER A 193 12.04 -6.74 0.92
C SER A 193 13.52 -6.61 1.25
N LEU A 194 13.94 -7.25 2.36
CA LEU A 194 15.33 -7.65 2.61
C LEU A 194 15.50 -9.18 2.58
N HIS A 195 14.51 -9.89 2.04
CA HIS A 195 14.50 -11.33 1.96
C HIS A 195 13.85 -11.84 0.66
N ASN A 196 14.08 -13.10 0.32
CA ASN A 196 13.50 -13.75 -0.87
C ASN A 196 12.54 -14.92 -0.55
N PHE A 197 12.01 -14.99 0.67
CA PHE A 197 10.91 -15.91 0.98
C PHE A 197 9.68 -15.62 0.10
N PRO A 198 9.21 -16.59 -0.71
CA PRO A 198 8.03 -16.40 -1.54
C PRO A 198 6.76 -16.36 -0.69
N ARG A 199 5.76 -15.59 -1.13
CA ARG A 199 4.42 -15.66 -0.53
C ARG A 199 3.81 -17.02 -0.85
N HIS A 200 3.22 -17.65 0.16
CA HIS A 200 2.46 -18.88 0.00
C HIS A 200 0.97 -18.62 0.18
N SER A 201 0.14 -19.46 -0.44
CA SER A 201 -1.30 -19.38 -0.22
C SER A 201 -1.63 -19.64 1.24
N MET A 202 -2.37 -18.73 1.85
CA MET A 202 -2.98 -18.94 3.17
C MET A 202 -4.32 -19.70 3.07
N THR A 203 -4.76 -20.07 1.87
CA THR A 203 -5.96 -20.90 1.71
C THR A 203 -5.63 -22.35 2.02
N HIS A 204 -6.24 -22.86 3.08
CA HIS A 204 -6.21 -24.27 3.43
C HIS A 204 -7.61 -24.84 3.29
N ARG A 205 -7.78 -25.85 2.43
CA ARG A 205 -9.05 -26.57 2.34
C ARG A 205 -9.18 -27.47 3.56
N VAL A 206 -9.99 -27.03 4.53
CA VAL A 206 -10.20 -27.76 5.79
C VAL A 206 -11.29 -28.83 5.72
N GLY A 207 -12.08 -28.85 4.65
CA GLY A 207 -13.11 -29.86 4.40
C GLY A 207 -14.33 -29.29 3.67
N THR A 208 -15.42 -30.06 3.66
CA THR A 208 -16.74 -29.62 3.20
C THR A 208 -17.63 -29.38 4.42
N TYR A 209 -18.24 -28.20 4.50
CA TYR A 209 -19.20 -27.87 5.56
C TYR A 209 -20.62 -28.28 5.15
N SER A 210 -21.33 -29.01 6.02
CA SER A 210 -22.74 -29.34 5.85
C SER A 210 -23.61 -28.40 6.68
N GLN A 211 -24.50 -27.62 6.04
CA GLN A 211 -25.44 -26.76 6.75
C GLN A 211 -26.46 -27.56 7.57
N ALA A 212 -26.90 -28.71 7.06
CA ALA A 212 -27.92 -29.54 7.69
C ALA A 212 -27.42 -30.18 9.00
N THR A 213 -26.16 -30.63 9.03
CA THR A 213 -25.57 -31.30 10.20
C THR A 213 -24.68 -30.38 11.02
N LYS A 214 -24.36 -29.18 10.53
CA LYS A 214 -23.40 -28.22 11.11
C LYS A 214 -22.01 -28.81 11.35
N GLN A 215 -21.60 -29.80 10.55
CA GLN A 215 -20.32 -30.50 10.69
C GLN A 215 -19.39 -30.22 9.50
N LEU A 216 -18.08 -30.24 9.77
CA LEU A 216 -17.03 -30.14 8.77
C LEU A 216 -16.44 -31.53 8.51
N THR A 217 -16.53 -32.02 7.28
CA THR A 217 -15.97 -33.33 6.90
C THR A 217 -14.69 -33.15 6.09
N ARG A 218 -13.60 -33.80 6.52
CA ARG A 218 -12.31 -33.74 5.82
C ARG A 218 -12.44 -34.27 4.39
N THR A 219 -11.95 -33.52 3.43
CA THR A 219 -12.03 -33.90 2.01
C THR A 219 -11.00 -34.97 1.63
N ASN A 220 -11.48 -36.07 1.07
CA ASN A 220 -10.66 -37.15 0.50
C ASN A 220 -10.69 -37.02 -1.05
N PRO A 221 -9.57 -37.21 -1.78
CA PRO A 221 -9.60 -37.19 -3.24
C PRO A 221 -10.54 -38.27 -3.78
N GLN A 222 -11.44 -37.89 -4.68
CA GLN A 222 -12.34 -38.81 -5.39
C GLN A 222 -11.97 -38.78 -6.88
N PHE A 223 -11.80 -39.94 -7.50
CA PHE A 223 -11.41 -40.08 -8.92
C PHE A 223 -12.47 -39.60 -9.92
N THR A 224 -13.67 -39.30 -9.44
CA THR A 224 -14.82 -38.81 -10.22
C THR A 224 -15.50 -37.67 -9.46
N LEU A 225 -15.91 -36.59 -10.15
CA LEU A 225 -16.77 -35.54 -9.61
C LEU A 225 -18.21 -36.08 -9.41
N GLY A 226 -18.37 -37.11 -8.58
CA GLY A 226 -19.63 -37.78 -8.30
C GLY A 226 -20.32 -37.32 -7.01
N PHE A 227 -19.81 -36.29 -6.34
CA PHE A 227 -20.27 -35.89 -5.01
C PHE A 227 -20.28 -34.36 -4.83
N GLY A 228 -21.39 -33.80 -4.35
CA GLY A 228 -21.40 -32.43 -3.82
C GLY A 228 -22.71 -31.63 -3.89
N CYS A 229 -23.71 -32.05 -4.68
CA CYS A 229 -24.91 -31.24 -4.92
C CYS A 229 -26.18 -32.00 -4.48
N TYR A 230 -26.62 -31.77 -3.24
CA TYR A 230 -27.84 -32.36 -2.68
C TYR A 230 -29.10 -31.86 -3.42
N PRO A 231 -30.17 -32.67 -3.61
CA PRO A 231 -30.31 -34.07 -3.19
C PRO A 231 -30.02 -35.11 -4.28
N ASN A 232 -29.96 -34.75 -5.57
CA ASN A 232 -29.74 -35.67 -6.70
C ASN A 232 -29.19 -34.91 -7.93
N GLY A 233 -28.20 -34.03 -7.74
CA GLY A 233 -27.71 -33.17 -8.81
C GLY A 233 -26.37 -33.63 -9.39
N THR A 234 -26.30 -33.74 -10.73
CA THR A 234 -25.05 -33.62 -11.49
C THR A 234 -24.42 -32.27 -11.14
N CYS A 235 -23.21 -32.25 -10.59
CA CYS A 235 -22.48 -31.01 -10.40
C CYS A 235 -21.88 -30.61 -11.75
N TYR A 236 -22.39 -29.52 -12.34
CA TYR A 236 -21.84 -28.94 -13.55
C TYR A 236 -20.65 -28.06 -13.18
N ALA A 237 -19.50 -28.29 -13.82
CA ALA A 237 -18.41 -27.34 -13.74
C ALA A 237 -18.89 -26.01 -14.35
N VAL A 238 -18.81 -24.91 -13.60
CA VAL A 238 -19.15 -23.58 -14.10
C VAL A 238 -17.99 -23.11 -14.97
N GLY A 239 -18.22 -23.05 -16.27
CA GLY A 239 -17.31 -22.45 -17.24
C GLY A 239 -17.57 -20.95 -17.40
N PRO A 240 -16.69 -20.22 -18.12
CA PRO A 240 -16.90 -18.80 -18.40
C PRO A 240 -18.27 -18.46 -19.01
N ALA A 241 -18.87 -19.35 -19.82
CA ALA A 241 -20.19 -19.13 -20.42
C ALA A 241 -21.34 -19.18 -19.40
N ASP A 242 -21.21 -19.99 -18.34
CA ASP A 242 -22.22 -20.09 -17.29
C ASP A 242 -22.34 -18.79 -16.49
N PHE A 243 -21.25 -18.02 -16.38
CA PHE A 243 -21.32 -16.66 -15.81
C PHE A 243 -22.27 -15.76 -16.62
N GLY A 244 -22.26 -15.89 -17.96
CA GLY A 244 -23.16 -15.17 -18.86
C GLY A 244 -24.63 -15.50 -18.62
N ALA A 245 -24.94 -16.77 -18.36
CA ALA A 245 -26.29 -17.23 -18.04
C ALA A 245 -26.71 -16.87 -16.61
N ILE A 246 -25.84 -17.05 -15.61
CA ILE A 246 -26.13 -16.83 -14.18
C ILE A 246 -26.30 -15.35 -13.86
N TYR A 247 -25.42 -14.50 -14.39
CA TYR A 247 -25.42 -13.06 -14.13
C TYR A 247 -26.09 -12.25 -15.26
N ASN A 248 -26.75 -12.92 -16.20
CA ASN A 248 -27.39 -12.31 -17.36
C ASN A 248 -26.45 -11.37 -18.16
N ALA A 249 -25.17 -11.76 -18.28
CA ALA A 249 -24.14 -10.99 -18.97
C ALA A 249 -23.99 -11.37 -20.46
N GLN A 250 -24.71 -12.40 -20.93
CA GLN A 250 -24.61 -12.93 -22.30
C GLN A 250 -24.84 -11.86 -23.37
N THR A 251 -25.78 -10.93 -23.13
CA THR A 251 -26.14 -9.86 -24.08
C THR A 251 -25.07 -8.76 -24.17
N LEU A 252 -24.23 -8.60 -23.14
CA LEU A 252 -23.14 -7.62 -23.10
C LEU A 252 -21.86 -8.10 -23.82
N TRP A 253 -21.72 -9.41 -24.04
CA TRP A 253 -20.55 -9.99 -24.72
C TRP A 253 -20.72 -10.09 -26.24
N ASN A 254 -21.96 -10.07 -26.71
CA ASN A 254 -22.31 -10.21 -28.12
C ASN A 254 -22.66 -8.87 -28.79
N SER A 255 -22.47 -7.75 -28.07
CA SER A 255 -22.66 -6.37 -28.54
C SER A 255 -21.33 -5.74 -28.93
#